data_AF-A0A2E7FGC8-F1
#
_entry.id   AF-A0A2E7FGC8-F1
#
_cell.length_a   1.000
_cell.length_b   1.000
_cell.length_c   1.000
_cell.angle_alpha   90.00
_cell.angle_beta   90.00
_cell.angle_gamma   90.00
#
_symmetry.space_group_name_H-M   'P 1'
#
loop_
_entity.id
_entity.type
_entity.pdbx_description
1 polymer ?
#
loop_
_entity_poly.entity_id
_entity_poly.type
_entity_poly.pdbx_seq_one_letter_code
_entity_poly.pdbx_strand_id
1 'polypeptide(L)'
;MNQKIFFLFSVVSYFSYCQCVAPIITNFECGMPTQNILGNGITSISNLYQTGINNSINIGQYTDDGTNGWDNLMFDYSTEIDLSSYPYLSFKLYSPSSIQVMVKLEGGTAVEKWSDFSSINTWEEFNYDFSDAVSNGNTKVVLFFNAGVQTGTTNDVYYIDDIKWSSTLSIENSRKIYELTSYPNPVYDIIRVESMININSFVIYDIQGKNLISKKNINKKSVEIDISMLNSGTYFLKNILEKEIKTLKIIKR
;
A
#
# COMPACT_ATOMS: atom_id res chain seq x y z
N MET A 1 -17.96 -5.08 -64.72
CA MET A 1 -18.51 -4.73 -63.39
C MET A 1 -17.56 -5.31 -62.35
N ASN A 2 -16.55 -4.53 -61.93
CA ASN A 2 -15.45 -5.03 -61.09
C ASN A 2 -15.84 -4.91 -59.61
N GLN A 3 -16.09 -6.04 -58.96
CA GLN A 3 -16.29 -6.10 -57.50
C GLN A 3 -14.94 -5.85 -56.80
N LYS A 4 -14.85 -4.71 -56.10
CA LYS A 4 -13.78 -4.46 -55.13
C LYS A 4 -14.13 -5.17 -53.83
N ILE A 5 -13.37 -6.22 -53.50
CA ILE A 5 -13.42 -6.88 -52.20
C ILE A 5 -12.75 -5.95 -51.19
N PHE A 6 -13.52 -5.44 -50.23
CA PHE A 6 -13.02 -4.68 -49.09
C PHE A 6 -12.62 -5.68 -47.98
N PHE A 7 -11.32 -5.81 -47.73
CA PHE A 7 -10.84 -6.49 -46.53
C PHE A 7 -10.93 -5.54 -45.34
N LEU A 8 -11.85 -5.83 -44.43
CA LEU A 8 -11.95 -5.16 -43.14
C LEU A 8 -10.92 -5.78 -42.19
N PHE A 9 -9.77 -5.14 -42.01
CA PHE A 9 -8.81 -5.52 -40.97
C PHE A 9 -9.36 -5.06 -39.62
N SER A 10 -9.91 -5.98 -38.81
CA SER A 10 -10.14 -5.71 -37.40
C SER A 10 -8.79 -5.75 -36.68
N VAL A 11 -8.31 -4.58 -36.27
CA VAL A 11 -7.16 -4.47 -35.37
C VAL A 11 -7.65 -4.86 -33.98
N VAL A 12 -7.46 -6.12 -33.60
CA VAL A 12 -7.63 -6.57 -32.21
C VAL A 12 -6.44 -6.04 -31.43
N SER A 13 -6.61 -4.90 -30.75
CA SER A 13 -5.62 -4.38 -29.81
C SER A 13 -5.60 -5.27 -28.57
N TYR A 14 -4.59 -6.15 -28.48
CA TYR A 14 -4.31 -6.87 -27.24
C TYR A 14 -3.74 -5.88 -26.22
N PHE A 15 -4.54 -5.48 -25.24
CA PHE A 15 -4.01 -4.88 -24.02
C PHE A 15 -3.22 -5.96 -23.29
N SER A 16 -1.90 -5.99 -23.50
CA SER A 16 -1.00 -6.85 -22.74
C SER A 16 -0.74 -6.18 -21.41
N TYR A 17 -1.38 -6.66 -20.34
CA TYR A 17 -1.02 -6.24 -18.99
C TYR A 17 0.41 -6.69 -18.69
N CYS A 18 1.25 -5.75 -18.26
CA CYS A 18 2.62 -6.05 -17.88
C CYS A 18 2.64 -7.01 -16.68
N GLN A 19 3.57 -7.96 -16.64
CA GLN A 19 3.79 -8.81 -15.46
C GLN A 19 4.07 -7.92 -14.23
N CYS A 20 3.65 -8.38 -13.05
CA CYS A 20 4.10 -7.76 -11.81
C CYS A 20 5.62 -7.78 -11.72
N VAL A 21 6.18 -6.82 -10.97
CA VAL A 21 7.62 -6.68 -10.78
C VAL A 21 7.91 -6.72 -9.28
N ALA A 22 8.95 -7.46 -8.90
CA ALA A 22 9.39 -7.54 -7.51
C ALA A 22 9.70 -6.12 -6.96
N PRO A 23 9.42 -5.85 -5.67
CA PRO A 23 9.02 -6.79 -4.62
C PRO A 23 7.50 -7.07 -4.55
N ILE A 24 6.71 -6.62 -5.55
CA ILE A 24 5.27 -6.92 -5.62
C ILE A 24 5.09 -8.34 -6.16
N ILE A 25 4.38 -9.18 -5.40
CA ILE A 25 4.01 -10.53 -5.83
C ILE A 25 2.84 -10.41 -6.81
N THR A 26 1.75 -9.80 -6.36
CA THR A 26 0.58 -9.44 -7.18
C THR A 26 -0.18 -8.30 -6.52
N ASN A 27 -0.71 -7.40 -7.34
CA ASN A 27 -1.71 -6.40 -6.94
C ASN A 27 -3.00 -6.54 -7.76
N PHE A 28 -3.16 -7.65 -8.48
CA PHE A 28 -4.31 -7.97 -9.34
C PHE A 28 -4.62 -6.96 -10.47
N GLU A 29 -3.83 -5.91 -10.62
CA GLU A 29 -3.87 -4.95 -11.75
C GLU A 29 -2.79 -5.23 -12.80
N CYS A 30 -1.72 -5.91 -12.39
CA CYS A 30 -0.73 -6.45 -13.32
C CYS A 30 -1.27 -7.72 -14.00
N GLY A 31 -0.61 -8.14 -15.09
CA GLY A 31 -0.98 -9.32 -15.85
C GLY A 31 -0.74 -10.61 -15.06
N MET A 32 0.51 -11.04 -14.99
CA MET A 32 0.89 -12.25 -14.25
C MET A 32 1.61 -11.90 -12.93
N PRO A 33 1.37 -12.65 -11.83
CA PRO A 33 2.15 -12.57 -10.60
C PRO A 33 3.64 -12.83 -10.84
N THR A 34 4.51 -12.36 -9.95
CA THR A 34 5.96 -12.63 -10.05
C THR A 34 6.34 -14.06 -9.69
N GLN A 35 5.48 -14.76 -8.93
CA GLN A 35 5.74 -16.11 -8.43
C GLN A 35 4.66 -17.09 -8.86
N ASN A 36 5.01 -18.37 -8.92
CA ASN A 36 4.04 -19.43 -9.20
C ASN A 36 3.09 -19.58 -8.01
N ILE A 37 1.79 -19.59 -8.31
CA ILE A 37 0.74 -19.78 -7.32
C ILE A 37 0.36 -21.26 -7.25
N LEU A 38 0.38 -21.81 -6.04
CA LEU A 38 0.04 -23.20 -5.71
C LEU A 38 -1.00 -23.21 -4.56
N GLY A 39 -1.38 -24.41 -4.11
CA GLY A 39 -2.44 -24.60 -3.12
C GLY A 39 -3.83 -24.45 -3.75
N ASN A 40 -4.77 -23.85 -3.04
CA ASN A 40 -6.14 -23.61 -3.53
C ASN A 40 -6.19 -22.50 -4.61
N GLY A 41 -5.08 -21.79 -4.82
CA GLY A 41 -4.98 -20.70 -5.79
C GLY A 41 -5.75 -19.45 -5.37
N ILE A 42 -5.81 -18.48 -6.28
CA ILE A 42 -6.52 -17.22 -6.09
C ILE A 42 -6.99 -16.71 -7.46
N THR A 43 -8.20 -16.16 -7.52
CA THR A 43 -8.79 -15.68 -8.78
C THR A 43 -8.91 -14.16 -8.78
N SER A 44 -8.44 -13.48 -9.83
CA SER A 44 -8.64 -12.03 -9.98
C SER A 44 -10.09 -11.73 -10.38
N ILE A 45 -10.75 -10.84 -9.65
CA ILE A 45 -12.12 -10.38 -9.87
C ILE A 45 -12.22 -8.86 -9.73
N SER A 46 -13.30 -8.26 -10.22
CA SER A 46 -13.56 -6.83 -9.97
C SER A 46 -13.89 -6.56 -8.50
N ASN A 47 -13.33 -5.48 -7.96
CA ASN A 47 -13.51 -5.07 -6.58
C ASN A 47 -14.85 -4.37 -6.37
N LEU A 48 -15.78 -5.04 -5.69
CA LEU A 48 -17.07 -4.45 -5.27
C LEU A 48 -16.97 -3.66 -3.95
N TYR A 49 -15.82 -3.71 -3.27
CA TYR A 49 -15.59 -3.17 -1.93
C TYR A 49 -14.53 -2.06 -1.92
N GLN A 50 -14.50 -1.20 -2.94
CA GLN A 50 -13.54 -0.08 -3.07
C GLN A 50 -13.74 0.97 -1.97
N THR A 51 -13.13 0.74 -0.81
CA THR A 51 -13.36 1.50 0.41
C THR A 51 -12.08 1.57 1.24
N GLY A 52 -11.94 2.63 2.04
CA GLY A 52 -10.82 2.78 2.96
C GLY A 52 -9.46 2.72 2.25
N ILE A 53 -8.62 1.77 2.68
CA ILE A 53 -7.23 1.62 2.22
C ILE A 53 -7.10 0.93 0.86
N ASN A 54 -8.17 0.33 0.34
CA ASN A 54 -8.17 -0.36 -0.95
C ASN A 54 -9.20 0.26 -1.90
N ASN A 55 -8.71 0.90 -2.95
CA ASN A 55 -9.52 1.48 -4.02
C ASN A 55 -9.15 0.87 -5.39
N SER A 56 -8.51 -0.31 -5.40
CA SER A 56 -8.11 -1.04 -6.60
C SER A 56 -9.33 -1.47 -7.42
N ILE A 57 -9.17 -1.56 -8.73
CA ILE A 57 -10.23 -1.98 -9.65
C ILE A 57 -10.46 -3.49 -9.53
N ASN A 58 -9.38 -4.25 -9.36
CA ASN A 58 -9.38 -5.69 -9.25
C ASN A 58 -8.77 -6.12 -7.91
N ILE A 59 -9.18 -7.30 -7.45
CA ILE A 59 -8.72 -7.94 -6.21
C ILE A 59 -8.66 -9.45 -6.42
N GLY A 60 -7.91 -10.13 -5.57
CA GLY A 60 -7.92 -11.58 -5.50
C GLY A 60 -9.06 -12.10 -4.64
N GLN A 61 -9.77 -13.11 -5.13
CA GLN A 61 -10.72 -13.91 -4.37
C GLN A 61 -10.10 -15.26 -4.04
N TYR A 62 -9.97 -15.55 -2.76
CA TYR A 62 -9.60 -16.86 -2.22
C TYR A 62 -10.85 -17.54 -1.66
N THR A 63 -11.03 -18.81 -1.98
CA THR A 63 -12.13 -19.63 -1.47
C THR A 63 -11.56 -20.75 -0.61
N ASP A 64 -11.95 -20.75 0.66
CA ASP A 64 -11.73 -21.81 1.63
C ASP A 64 -12.96 -22.73 1.64
N ASP A 65 -12.73 -24.05 1.58
CA ASP A 65 -13.82 -25.03 1.58
C ASP A 65 -14.36 -25.33 2.98
N GLY A 66 -13.77 -24.76 4.03
CA GLY A 66 -14.16 -24.87 5.43
C GLY A 66 -14.03 -26.27 6.02
N THR A 67 -13.61 -27.27 5.24
CA THR A 67 -13.48 -28.68 5.65
C THR A 67 -12.06 -29.01 6.10
N ASN A 68 -11.07 -28.23 5.66
CA ASN A 68 -9.67 -28.38 6.04
C ASN A 68 -9.06 -27.04 6.49
N GLY A 69 -8.80 -26.92 7.79
CA GLY A 69 -8.19 -25.71 8.37
C GLY A 69 -6.74 -25.44 7.96
N TRP A 70 -6.18 -26.21 7.02
CA TRP A 70 -4.84 -26.02 6.46
C TRP A 70 -4.86 -25.77 4.95
N ASP A 71 -6.03 -25.43 4.41
CA ASP A 71 -6.14 -24.87 3.07
C ASP A 71 -5.27 -23.60 2.98
N ASN A 72 -4.56 -23.47 1.86
CA ASN A 72 -3.57 -22.43 1.71
C ASN A 72 -3.51 -21.83 0.32
N LEU A 73 -3.01 -20.58 0.30
CA LEU A 73 -2.47 -19.93 -0.86
C LEU A 73 -0.94 -19.94 -0.77
N MET A 74 -0.27 -20.55 -1.74
CA MET A 74 1.18 -20.70 -1.73
C MET A 74 1.83 -19.97 -2.92
N PHE A 75 2.95 -19.29 -2.64
CA PHE A 75 3.82 -18.68 -3.65
C PHE A 75 5.18 -19.38 -3.63
N ASP A 76 5.53 -20.05 -4.73
CA ASP A 76 6.83 -20.73 -4.88
C ASP A 76 7.81 -19.86 -5.67
N TYR A 77 8.90 -19.47 -5.01
CA TYR A 77 9.97 -18.64 -5.58
C TYR A 77 10.99 -19.44 -6.37
N SER A 78 11.00 -20.78 -6.23
CA SER A 78 12.03 -21.69 -6.76
C SER A 78 13.48 -21.40 -6.30
N THR A 79 13.70 -20.27 -5.66
CA THR A 79 14.97 -19.69 -5.20
C THR A 79 14.76 -19.06 -3.84
N GLU A 80 15.85 -18.83 -3.11
CA GLU A 80 15.77 -18.23 -1.78
C GLU A 80 15.19 -16.81 -1.84
N ILE A 81 14.28 -16.52 -0.91
CA ILE A 81 13.65 -15.21 -0.75
C ILE A 81 14.68 -14.23 -0.15
N ASP A 82 14.91 -13.08 -0.80
CA ASP A 82 15.79 -12.03 -0.26
C ASP A 82 15.11 -11.24 0.88
N LEU A 83 15.22 -11.78 2.08
CA LEU A 83 14.77 -11.13 3.32
C LEU A 83 15.77 -10.09 3.84
N SER A 84 17.00 -10.03 3.30
CA SER A 84 17.99 -9.04 3.74
C SER A 84 17.65 -7.62 3.27
N SER A 85 17.04 -7.52 2.09
CA SER A 85 16.57 -6.26 1.52
C SER A 85 15.09 -5.99 1.84
N TYR A 86 14.26 -7.04 1.89
CA TYR A 86 12.81 -6.91 2.04
C TYR A 86 12.24 -7.92 3.06
N PRO A 87 12.50 -7.75 4.37
CA PRO A 87 12.05 -8.72 5.38
C PRO A 87 10.55 -8.68 5.66
N TYR A 88 9.84 -7.62 5.27
CA TYR A 88 8.45 -7.41 5.65
C TYR A 88 7.49 -7.87 4.55
N LEU A 89 6.65 -8.87 4.82
CA LEU A 89 5.56 -9.25 3.93
C LEU A 89 4.29 -8.48 4.31
N SER A 90 3.64 -7.83 3.34
CA SER A 90 2.33 -7.22 3.54
C SER A 90 1.33 -7.57 2.46
N PHE A 91 0.05 -7.51 2.83
CA PHE A 91 -1.10 -7.61 1.94
C PHE A 91 -2.33 -7.00 2.60
N LYS A 92 -3.32 -6.64 1.78
CA LYS A 92 -4.63 -6.17 2.25
C LYS A 92 -5.60 -7.33 2.26
N LEU A 93 -6.41 -7.42 3.30
CA LEU A 93 -7.46 -8.41 3.46
C LEU A 93 -8.80 -7.71 3.68
N TYR A 94 -9.83 -8.17 2.99
CA TYR A 94 -11.23 -7.93 3.35
C TYR A 94 -11.87 -9.27 3.63
N SER A 95 -12.46 -9.40 4.82
CA SER A 95 -13.11 -10.63 5.26
C SER A 95 -14.53 -10.35 5.78
N PRO A 96 -15.54 -11.14 5.39
CA PRO A 96 -16.90 -11.09 5.97
C PRO A 96 -16.98 -11.53 7.44
N SER A 97 -15.94 -12.20 7.94
CA SER A 97 -15.82 -12.74 9.29
C SER A 97 -14.49 -12.33 9.93
N SER A 98 -14.40 -12.34 11.25
CA SER A 98 -13.14 -12.07 11.95
C SER A 98 -12.29 -13.33 11.97
N ILE A 99 -11.15 -13.32 11.28
CA ILE A 99 -10.27 -14.49 11.11
C ILE A 99 -8.83 -14.14 11.47
N GLN A 100 -8.03 -15.13 11.85
CA GLN A 100 -6.58 -14.98 11.86
C GLN A 100 -6.01 -15.44 10.52
N VAL A 101 -4.90 -14.82 10.10
CA VAL A 101 -4.10 -15.31 8.98
C VAL A 101 -2.75 -15.76 9.53
N MET A 102 -2.36 -16.98 9.19
CA MET A 102 -1.03 -17.50 9.49
C MET A 102 -0.19 -17.44 8.23
N VAL A 103 1.01 -16.87 8.34
CA VAL A 103 2.01 -16.86 7.26
C VAL A 103 3.16 -17.75 7.65
N LYS A 104 3.54 -18.63 6.72
CA LYS A 104 4.64 -19.55 6.89
C LYS A 104 5.66 -19.41 5.77
N LEU A 105 6.94 -19.41 6.14
CA LEU A 105 8.06 -19.57 5.22
C LEU A 105 8.52 -21.03 5.22
N GLU A 106 8.65 -21.64 4.03
CA GLU A 106 9.08 -23.03 3.85
C GLU A 106 10.24 -23.16 2.85
N GLY A 107 10.75 -24.37 2.63
CA GLY A 107 11.87 -24.67 1.73
C GLY A 107 13.26 -24.57 2.38
N GLY A 108 13.35 -23.94 3.55
CA GLY A 108 14.52 -23.86 4.41
C GLY A 108 14.14 -24.10 5.87
N THR A 109 14.75 -23.38 6.81
CA THR A 109 14.30 -23.42 8.22
C THR A 109 12.94 -22.75 8.32
N ALA A 110 11.92 -23.52 8.69
CA ALA A 110 10.55 -23.04 8.68
C ALA A 110 10.33 -21.97 9.76
N VAL A 111 9.57 -20.92 9.40
CA VAL A 111 9.16 -19.84 10.32
C VAL A 111 7.67 -19.61 10.13
N GLU A 112 6.92 -19.53 11.23
CA GLU A 112 5.47 -19.33 11.25
C GLU A 112 5.14 -18.07 12.06
N LYS A 113 4.29 -17.21 11.52
CA LYS A 113 3.83 -15.98 12.17
C LYS A 113 2.31 -15.88 12.07
N TRP A 114 1.66 -15.62 13.21
CA TRP A 114 0.22 -15.43 13.33
C TRP A 114 -0.12 -13.95 13.37
N SER A 115 -1.21 -13.54 12.74
CA SER A 115 -1.82 -12.23 12.94
C SER A 115 -2.74 -12.20 14.16
N ASP A 116 -3.12 -11.00 14.58
CA ASP A 116 -4.36 -10.79 15.32
C ASP A 116 -5.58 -11.11 14.43
N PHE A 117 -6.76 -11.14 15.03
CA PHE A 117 -8.02 -11.33 14.31
C PHE A 117 -8.36 -10.12 13.45
N SER A 118 -8.77 -10.37 12.21
CA SER A 118 -9.14 -9.35 11.23
C SER A 118 -10.40 -8.58 11.64
N SER A 119 -10.46 -7.34 11.18
CA SER A 119 -11.69 -6.56 11.16
C SER A 119 -12.71 -7.18 10.20
N ILE A 120 -13.99 -6.98 10.51
CA ILE A 120 -15.10 -7.51 9.72
C ILE A 120 -15.55 -6.47 8.69
N ASN A 121 -15.77 -6.89 7.44
CA ASN A 121 -16.33 -6.08 6.37
C ASN A 121 -15.61 -4.74 6.11
N THR A 122 -14.29 -4.73 6.29
CA THR A 122 -13.42 -3.60 5.97
C THR A 122 -12.07 -4.11 5.51
N TRP A 123 -11.41 -3.35 4.64
CA TRP A 123 -10.03 -3.63 4.28
C TRP A 123 -9.09 -3.32 5.45
N GLU A 124 -8.19 -4.26 5.72
CA GLU A 124 -7.13 -4.16 6.72
C GLU A 124 -5.80 -4.60 6.11
N GLU A 125 -4.70 -3.90 6.41
CA GLU A 125 -3.37 -4.29 5.95
C GLU A 125 -2.70 -5.16 7.02
N PHE A 126 -2.31 -6.37 6.62
CA PHE A 126 -1.56 -7.29 7.45
C PHE A 126 -0.08 -7.16 7.14
N ASN A 127 0.75 -7.20 8.19
CA ASN A 127 2.20 -7.00 8.12
C ASN A 127 2.91 -8.07 8.95
N TYR A 128 3.87 -8.77 8.34
CA TYR A 128 4.62 -9.85 8.97
C TYR A 128 6.12 -9.59 8.90
N ASP A 129 6.81 -9.80 10.02
CA ASP A 129 8.16 -9.24 10.19
C ASP A 129 9.31 -10.00 9.53
N PHE A 130 9.38 -11.32 9.41
CA PHE A 130 10.53 -12.14 8.92
C PHE A 130 12.02 -11.67 8.98
N SER A 131 12.39 -10.64 9.73
CA SER A 131 13.79 -10.18 9.86
C SER A 131 14.66 -11.19 10.62
N ASP A 132 14.02 -12.04 11.43
CA ASP A 132 14.59 -13.20 12.11
C ASP A 132 14.81 -14.42 11.21
N ALA A 133 14.34 -14.37 9.95
CA ALA A 133 14.43 -15.48 8.99
C ALA A 133 15.45 -15.25 7.86
N VAL A 134 16.26 -14.18 7.94
CA VAL A 134 17.30 -13.89 6.95
C VAL A 134 18.27 -15.07 6.83
N SER A 135 18.56 -15.49 5.60
CA SER A 135 19.46 -16.61 5.27
C SER A 135 19.00 -17.98 5.78
N ASN A 136 17.72 -18.15 6.08
CA ASN A 136 17.16 -19.46 6.45
C ASN A 136 16.95 -20.40 5.24
N GLY A 137 17.20 -19.96 4.00
CA GLY A 137 17.01 -20.78 2.81
C GLY A 137 15.55 -20.94 2.37
N ASN A 138 14.64 -20.08 2.86
CA ASN A 138 13.21 -20.21 2.54
C ASN A 138 12.94 -19.85 1.07
N THR A 139 12.15 -20.69 0.39
CA THR A 139 11.80 -20.56 -1.03
C THR A 139 10.30 -20.45 -1.27
N LYS A 140 9.48 -20.52 -0.21
CA LYS A 140 8.02 -20.52 -0.30
C LYS A 140 7.40 -19.62 0.75
N VAL A 141 6.36 -18.90 0.34
CA VAL A 141 5.43 -18.20 1.23
C VAL A 141 4.12 -18.95 1.20
N VAL A 142 3.58 -19.32 2.37
CA VAL A 142 2.30 -20.02 2.50
C VAL A 142 1.39 -19.20 3.39
N LEU A 143 0.22 -18.82 2.87
CA LEU A 143 -0.81 -18.09 3.60
C LEU A 143 -1.95 -19.05 3.94
N PHE A 144 -2.32 -19.12 5.21
CA PHE A 144 -3.46 -19.87 5.71
C PHE A 144 -4.49 -18.87 6.24
N PHE A 145 -5.60 -18.72 5.53
CA PHE A 145 -6.70 -17.88 5.97
C PHE A 145 -7.56 -18.68 6.95
N ASN A 146 -7.91 -18.09 8.09
CA ASN A 146 -8.66 -18.78 9.14
C ASN A 146 -7.99 -20.09 9.62
N ALA A 147 -6.65 -20.05 9.72
CA ALA A 147 -5.81 -21.22 9.96
C ALA A 147 -6.23 -22.05 11.19
N GLY A 148 -6.26 -23.36 11.03
CA GLY A 148 -6.63 -24.33 12.07
C GLY A 148 -8.13 -24.50 12.29
N VAL A 149 -8.99 -23.74 11.60
CA VAL A 149 -10.45 -23.81 11.75
C VAL A 149 -11.05 -24.79 10.73
N GLN A 150 -11.82 -25.77 11.22
CA GLN A 150 -12.52 -26.79 10.40
C GLN A 150 -14.04 -26.69 10.52
N THR A 151 -14.53 -25.61 11.12
CA THR A 151 -15.96 -25.36 11.36
C THR A 151 -16.46 -24.21 10.48
N GLY A 152 -15.78 -23.96 9.37
CA GLY A 152 -16.17 -22.96 8.37
C GLY A 152 -17.39 -23.41 7.56
N THR A 153 -17.71 -22.65 6.52
CA THR A 153 -18.69 -23.05 5.51
C THR A 153 -17.99 -23.62 4.27
N THR A 154 -18.73 -24.33 3.42
CA THR A 154 -18.17 -24.92 2.19
C THR A 154 -17.64 -23.90 1.17
N ASN A 155 -17.82 -22.60 1.41
CA ASN A 155 -17.42 -21.51 0.52
C ASN A 155 -17.11 -20.25 1.33
N ASP A 156 -16.20 -20.34 2.30
CA ASP A 156 -15.73 -19.15 3.00
C ASP A 156 -14.84 -18.34 2.04
N VAL A 157 -15.26 -17.12 1.72
CA VAL A 157 -14.58 -16.27 0.73
C VAL A 157 -13.87 -15.12 1.41
N TYR A 158 -12.59 -14.97 1.08
CA TYR A 158 -11.74 -13.87 1.53
C TYR A 158 -11.19 -13.12 0.32
N TYR A 159 -11.09 -11.80 0.43
CA TYR A 159 -10.55 -10.96 -0.63
C TYR A 159 -9.20 -10.38 -0.25
N ILE A 160 -8.25 -10.46 -1.16
CA ILE A 160 -6.85 -10.12 -0.93
C ILE A 160 -6.38 -9.15 -2.01
N ASP A 161 -5.49 -8.23 -1.65
CA ASP A 161 -4.87 -7.33 -2.59
C ASP A 161 -3.46 -6.91 -2.15
N ASP A 162 -2.69 -6.32 -3.06
CA ASP A 162 -1.39 -5.70 -2.81
C ASP A 162 -0.40 -6.60 -2.06
N ILE A 163 -0.26 -7.87 -2.46
CA ILE A 163 0.69 -8.80 -1.85
C ILE A 163 2.11 -8.43 -2.27
N LYS A 164 2.95 -8.01 -1.32
CA LYS A 164 4.29 -7.49 -1.60
C LYS A 164 5.26 -7.68 -0.43
N TRP A 165 6.54 -7.70 -0.76
CA TRP A 165 7.60 -7.48 0.22
C TRP A 165 7.96 -5.99 0.33
N SER A 166 8.47 -5.60 1.48
CA SER A 166 8.89 -4.24 1.80
C SER A 166 10.17 -4.22 2.61
N SER A 167 10.97 -3.17 2.43
CA SER A 167 12.20 -2.93 3.20
C SER A 167 11.93 -2.22 4.54
N THR A 168 10.71 -1.73 4.73
CA THR A 168 10.25 -1.12 5.99
C THR A 168 8.90 -1.71 6.39
N LEU A 169 8.65 -1.82 7.70
CA LEU A 169 7.33 -2.20 8.21
C LEU A 169 6.29 -1.25 7.62
N SER A 170 5.28 -1.79 6.92
CA SER A 170 4.22 -0.95 6.35
C SER A 170 3.34 -0.42 7.47
N ILE A 171 2.97 0.85 7.35
CA ILE A 171 1.81 1.40 8.04
C ILE A 171 0.98 2.04 6.92
N GLU A 172 0.30 1.24 6.09
CA GLU A 172 -0.80 1.77 5.26
C GLU A 172 -2.07 1.90 6.11
N ASN A 173 -1.95 2.48 7.30
CA ASN A 173 -3.06 3.27 7.80
C ASN A 173 -3.11 4.48 6.87
N SER A 174 -4.04 4.51 5.92
CA SER A 174 -4.14 5.46 4.81
C SER A 174 -4.05 6.92 5.23
N ARG A 175 -2.86 7.41 5.58
CA ARG A 175 -2.49 8.78 5.38
C ARG A 175 -2.34 8.89 3.89
N LYS A 176 -3.43 9.30 3.24
CA LYS A 176 -3.33 9.91 1.93
C LYS A 176 -2.28 10.99 2.11
N ILE A 177 -1.04 10.75 1.65
CA ILE A 177 0.02 11.73 1.77
C ILE A 177 -0.41 12.85 0.85
N TYR A 178 -1.11 13.83 1.41
CA TYR A 178 -1.43 15.04 0.68
C TYR A 178 -0.10 15.72 0.45
N GLU A 179 0.32 15.72 -0.82
CA GLU A 179 1.47 16.49 -1.23
C GLU A 179 1.23 17.95 -0.87
N LEU A 180 2.21 18.51 -0.16
CA LEU A 180 2.24 19.90 0.24
C LEU A 180 3.49 20.48 -0.41
N THR A 181 3.31 21.40 -1.35
CA THR A 181 4.43 22.06 -2.04
C THR A 181 4.61 23.47 -1.50
N SER A 182 5.85 23.93 -1.47
CA SER A 182 6.16 25.32 -1.14
C SER A 182 7.18 25.89 -2.10
N TYR A 183 6.92 27.08 -2.62
CA TYR A 183 7.81 27.75 -3.55
C TYR A 183 7.71 29.28 -3.42
N PRO A 184 8.79 30.01 -3.75
CA PRO A 184 10.12 29.46 -4.04
C PRO A 184 10.77 28.88 -2.78
N ASN A 185 11.72 27.96 -2.94
CA ASN A 185 12.60 27.51 -1.85
C ASN A 185 13.98 27.23 -2.47
N PRO A 186 15.01 28.07 -2.23
CA PRO A 186 15.07 29.18 -1.28
C PRO A 186 14.15 30.38 -1.61
N VAL A 187 13.76 31.14 -0.58
CA VAL A 187 12.83 32.28 -0.67
C VAL A 187 13.44 33.57 -0.10
N TYR A 188 13.06 34.71 -0.66
CA TYR A 188 13.36 36.03 -0.10
C TYR A 188 12.18 36.51 0.76
N ASP A 189 11.08 36.97 0.19
CA ASP A 189 10.08 37.67 1.00
C ASP A 189 8.79 36.90 1.18
N ILE A 190 8.27 36.29 0.12
CA ILE A 190 6.97 35.61 0.13
C ILE A 190 7.15 34.16 -0.30
N ILE A 191 6.68 33.25 0.54
CA ILE A 191 6.56 31.83 0.20
C ILE A 191 5.09 31.48 -0.05
N ARG A 192 4.83 30.78 -1.14
CA ARG A 192 3.53 30.23 -1.47
C ARG A 192 3.51 28.75 -1.09
N VAL A 193 2.43 28.34 -0.41
CA VAL A 193 2.21 26.97 0.06
C VAL A 193 0.92 26.46 -0.55
N GLU A 194 1.00 25.33 -1.24
CA GLU A 194 -0.14 24.73 -1.94
C GLU A 194 -0.37 23.29 -1.49
N SER A 195 -1.65 22.93 -1.37
CA SER A 195 -2.13 21.63 -0.93
C SER A 195 -3.37 21.23 -1.73
N MET A 196 -3.60 19.92 -1.87
CA MET A 196 -4.85 19.39 -2.43
C MET A 196 -6.06 19.58 -1.50
N ILE A 197 -5.81 19.75 -0.20
CA ILE A 197 -6.82 19.95 0.86
C ILE A 197 -6.63 21.27 1.60
N ASN A 198 -7.62 21.67 2.39
CA ASN A 198 -7.59 22.94 3.10
C ASN A 198 -6.49 22.96 4.17
N ILE A 199 -5.67 24.01 4.11
CA ILE A 199 -4.76 24.40 5.19
C ILE A 199 -5.59 25.18 6.20
N ASN A 200 -5.81 24.62 7.39
CA ASN A 200 -6.58 25.26 8.45
C ASN A 200 -5.73 26.28 9.21
N SER A 201 -4.46 25.95 9.48
CA SER A 201 -3.51 26.84 10.15
C SER A 201 -2.06 26.50 9.82
N PHE A 202 -1.16 27.44 10.07
CA PHE A 202 0.28 27.20 10.01
C PHE A 202 1.03 27.87 11.15
N VAL A 203 2.23 27.38 11.42
CA VAL A 203 3.21 27.97 12.33
C VAL A 203 4.61 27.83 11.73
N ILE A 204 5.38 28.92 11.72
CA ILE A 204 6.80 28.95 11.34
C ILE A 204 7.64 28.96 12.62
N TYR A 205 8.61 28.05 12.68
CA TYR A 205 9.59 27.90 13.74
C TYR A 205 11.00 28.19 13.21
N ASP A 206 11.86 28.75 14.05
CA ASP A 206 13.31 28.65 13.84
C ASP A 206 13.86 27.26 14.21
N ILE A 207 15.17 27.08 14.02
CA ILE A 207 15.87 25.83 14.37
C ILE A 207 15.88 25.52 15.88
N GLN A 208 15.55 26.51 16.73
CA GLN A 208 15.46 26.34 18.19
C GLN A 208 14.03 26.00 18.64
N GLY A 209 13.08 25.93 17.69
CA GLY A 209 11.67 25.66 17.98
C GLY A 209 10.89 26.88 18.46
N LYS A 210 11.42 28.10 18.34
CA LYS A 210 10.70 29.32 18.69
C LYS A 210 9.65 29.64 17.63
N ASN A 211 8.41 29.88 18.05
CA ASN A 211 7.33 30.37 17.18
C ASN A 211 7.64 31.79 16.70
N LEU A 212 7.70 31.98 15.38
CA LEU A 212 7.96 33.29 14.76
C LEU A 212 6.70 33.88 14.12
N ILE A 213 6.01 33.09 13.30
CA ILE A 213 4.82 33.51 12.56
C ILE A 213 3.78 32.40 12.72
N SER A 214 2.53 32.77 12.96
CA SER A 214 1.43 31.80 12.97
C SER A 214 0.16 32.43 12.45
N LYS A 215 -0.69 31.61 11.83
CA LYS A 215 -2.02 32.02 11.39
C LYS A 215 -2.99 30.86 11.53
N LYS A 216 -4.16 31.13 12.09
CA LYS A 216 -5.27 30.18 12.26
C LYS A 216 -6.45 30.54 11.36
N ASN A 217 -7.39 29.61 11.21
CA ASN A 217 -8.65 29.80 10.47
C ASN A 217 -8.45 30.23 9.01
N ILE A 218 -7.46 29.66 8.33
CA ILE A 218 -7.16 29.99 6.93
C ILE A 218 -8.18 29.32 6.01
N ASN A 219 -8.34 28.00 6.13
CA ASN A 219 -9.28 27.17 5.38
C ASN A 219 -9.18 27.37 3.86
N LYS A 220 -7.95 27.42 3.33
CA LYS A 220 -7.65 27.57 1.89
C LYS A 220 -6.68 26.49 1.42
N LYS A 221 -6.74 26.13 0.14
CA LYS A 221 -5.79 25.21 -0.50
C LYS A 221 -4.45 25.85 -0.88
N SER A 222 -4.39 27.18 -0.94
CA SER A 222 -3.20 27.94 -1.25
C SER A 222 -3.09 29.13 -0.31
N VAL A 223 -1.88 29.37 0.20
CA VAL A 223 -1.58 30.42 1.17
C VAL A 223 -0.25 31.08 0.80
N GLU A 224 -0.25 32.40 0.77
CA GLU A 224 0.98 33.20 0.67
C GLU A 224 1.35 33.70 2.06
N ILE A 225 2.62 33.51 2.43
CA ILE A 225 3.15 33.84 3.73
C ILE A 225 4.31 34.81 3.53
N ASP A 226 4.14 36.03 4.04
CA ASP A 226 5.19 37.04 4.09
C ASP A 226 6.16 36.72 5.25
N ILE A 227 7.41 36.50 4.90
CA ILE A 227 8.54 36.23 5.78
C ILE A 227 9.66 37.28 5.62
N SER A 228 9.37 38.42 5.01
CA SER A 228 10.34 39.52 4.78
C SER A 228 11.00 40.01 6.06
N MET A 229 10.29 39.94 7.19
CA MET A 229 10.80 40.32 8.52
C MET A 229 11.72 39.27 9.16
N LEU A 230 11.88 38.09 8.56
CA LEU A 230 12.77 37.04 9.07
C LEU A 230 14.19 37.23 8.51
N ASN A 231 15.19 37.00 9.35
CA ASN A 231 16.59 36.98 8.92
C ASN A 231 16.87 35.80 7.97
N SER A 232 17.94 35.88 7.19
CA SER A 232 18.42 34.76 6.38
C SER A 232 18.72 33.55 7.26
N GLY A 233 18.25 32.36 6.87
CA GLY A 233 18.34 31.17 7.71
C GLY A 233 17.44 30.01 7.29
N THR A 234 17.48 28.95 8.09
CA THR A 234 16.59 27.79 7.93
C THR A 234 15.43 27.87 8.90
N TYR A 235 14.23 27.61 8.40
CA TYR A 235 12.99 27.61 9.16
C TYR A 235 12.17 26.35 8.89
N PHE A 236 11.27 26.03 9.82
CA PHE A 236 10.31 24.93 9.66
C PHE A 236 8.90 25.48 9.64
N LEU A 237 8.17 25.22 8.57
CA LEU A 237 6.75 25.58 8.43
C LEU A 237 5.90 24.34 8.70
N LYS A 238 5.26 24.33 9.87
CA LYS A 238 4.27 23.33 10.25
C LYS A 238 2.89 23.79 9.79
N ASN A 239 2.27 23.02 8.92
CA ASN A 239 0.91 23.22 8.44
C ASN A 239 -0.01 22.20 9.10
N ILE A 240 -1.13 22.67 9.62
CA ILE A 240 -2.22 21.83 10.11
C ILE A 240 -3.30 21.84 9.05
N LEU A 241 -3.47 20.67 8.45
CA LEU A 241 -4.52 20.32 7.49
C LEU A 241 -5.64 19.61 8.27
N GLU A 242 -6.81 19.41 7.65
CA GLU A 242 -8.04 18.97 8.30
C GLU A 242 -7.86 17.86 9.37
N LYS A 243 -7.07 16.83 9.06
CA LYS A 243 -6.77 15.71 9.97
C LYS A 243 -5.26 15.41 10.09
N GLU A 244 -4.40 16.23 9.50
CA GLU A 244 -2.97 15.94 9.41
C GLU A 244 -2.09 17.15 9.71
N ILE A 245 -0.85 16.87 10.11
CA ILE A 245 0.19 17.86 10.31
C ILE A 245 1.34 17.55 9.36
N LYS A 246 1.72 18.53 8.54
CA LYS A 246 2.86 18.44 7.60
C LYS A 246 3.86 19.55 7.88
N THR A 247 5.15 19.23 7.90
CA THR A 247 6.21 20.19 8.14
C THR A 247 7.10 20.31 6.91
N LEU A 248 7.35 21.54 6.46
CA LEU A 248 8.25 21.85 5.35
C LEU A 248 9.48 22.61 5.86
N LYS A 249 10.65 22.33 5.29
CA LYS A 249 11.85 23.12 5.51
C LYS A 249 11.87 24.30 4.54
N ILE A 250 12.04 25.51 5.06
CA ILE A 250 12.17 26.74 4.30
C ILE A 250 13.60 27.27 4.44
N ILE A 251 14.21 27.67 3.34
CA ILE A 251 15.50 28.36 3.31
C ILE A 251 15.26 29.82 2.92
N LYS A 252 15.39 30.73 3.89
CA LYS A 252 15.32 32.19 3.67
C LYS A 252 16.69 32.72 3.28
N ARG A 253 16.76 33.47 2.19
CA ARG A 253 17.95 34.21 1.75
C ARG A 253 17.84 35.68 2.08
#